data_AF-K0DR80-F1
#
_entry.id   AF-K0DR80-F1
#
_cell.length_a   1.000
_cell.length_b   1.000
_cell.length_c   1.000
_cell.angle_alpha   90.00
_cell.angle_beta   90.00
_cell.angle_gamma   90.00
#
_symmetry.space_group_name_H-M   'P 1'
#
loop_
_entity.id
_entity.type
_entity.pdbx_description
1 polymer ?
#
loop_
_entity_poly.entity_id
_entity_poly.type
_entity_poly.pdbx_seq_one_letter_code
_entity_poly.pdbx_strand_id
1 'polypeptide(L)'
;MMRLCATRAVSRAVLAVAIAGAALPLAAFAESTASPPGAEEYIIWPPDGAVIHGGKLWVRMGLRNMGVCPKGIVFPNTGHHHLLIDTDLPALDQEIPSDRNHLHFGAGETDARIELPPGKHTLQLILGDHNHVPHTPPVYSKKITITVQKD
;
A
#
# COMPACT_ATOMS: atom_id res chain seq x y z
N MET A 1 -33.67 -84.45 -3.14
CA MET A 1 -32.21 -84.72 -3.26
C MET A 1 -31.51 -83.45 -3.72
N MET A 2 -30.75 -82.86 -2.80
CA MET A 2 -29.64 -81.91 -2.90
C MET A 2 -29.18 -81.46 -4.30
N ARG A 3 -29.00 -80.14 -4.49
CA ARG A 3 -27.72 -79.55 -4.94
C ARG A 3 -27.71 -78.01 -4.80
N LEU A 4 -26.63 -77.55 -4.18
CA LEU A 4 -26.25 -76.18 -3.85
C LEU A 4 -26.23 -75.24 -5.07
N CYS A 5 -26.76 -74.02 -4.91
CA CYS A 5 -26.50 -72.91 -5.81
C CYS A 5 -25.27 -72.15 -5.30
N ALA A 6 -24.16 -72.24 -6.04
CA ALA A 6 -22.89 -71.62 -5.72
C ALA A 6 -22.89 -70.12 -6.05
N THR A 7 -22.59 -69.28 -5.06
CA THR A 7 -22.31 -67.85 -5.23
C THR A 7 -20.92 -67.66 -5.83
N ARG A 8 -20.82 -66.98 -6.99
CA ARG A 8 -19.56 -66.42 -7.48
C ARG A 8 -19.62 -64.90 -7.40
N ALA A 9 -18.87 -64.36 -6.45
CA ALA A 9 -18.54 -62.95 -6.38
C ALA A 9 -17.66 -62.59 -7.59
N VAL A 10 -18.01 -61.50 -8.28
CA VAL A 10 -17.13 -60.85 -9.25
C VAL A 10 -16.84 -59.46 -8.71
N SER A 11 -15.72 -59.32 -8.02
CA SER A 11 -15.20 -58.03 -7.57
C SER A 11 -14.77 -57.21 -8.80
N ARG A 12 -15.58 -56.22 -9.18
CA ARG A 12 -15.16 -55.19 -10.14
C ARG A 12 -14.24 -54.20 -9.42
N ALA A 13 -12.94 -54.39 -9.54
CA ALA A 13 -11.97 -53.36 -9.19
C ALA A 13 -12.11 -52.20 -10.18
N VAL A 14 -12.71 -51.10 -9.74
CA VAL A 14 -12.75 -49.84 -10.50
C VAL A 14 -11.47 -49.08 -10.16
N LEU A 15 -10.50 -49.08 -11.08
CA LEU A 15 -9.31 -48.26 -10.98
C LEU A 15 -9.68 -46.83 -11.41
N ALA A 16 -9.98 -45.96 -10.45
CA ALA A 16 -10.18 -44.54 -10.71
C ALA A 16 -8.81 -43.89 -10.97
N VAL A 17 -8.58 -43.43 -12.20
CA VAL A 17 -7.40 -42.64 -12.58
C VAL A 17 -7.56 -41.25 -11.97
N ALA A 18 -6.79 -40.95 -10.92
CA ALA A 18 -6.69 -39.62 -10.36
C ALA A 18 -5.84 -38.74 -11.30
N ILE A 19 -6.48 -37.89 -12.11
CA ILE A 19 -5.80 -36.84 -12.87
C ILE A 19 -5.44 -35.74 -11.85
N ALA A 20 -4.22 -35.77 -11.35
CA ALA A 20 -3.65 -34.67 -10.56
C ALA A 20 -3.35 -33.50 -11.51
N GLY A 21 -4.33 -32.60 -11.69
CA GLY A 21 -4.11 -31.33 -12.37
C GLY A 21 -3.23 -30.42 -11.51
N ALA A 22 -1.97 -30.25 -11.89
CA ALA A 22 -1.10 -29.25 -11.29
C ALA A 22 -1.59 -27.86 -11.69
N ALA A 23 -2.33 -27.20 -10.80
CA ALA A 23 -2.65 -25.78 -10.94
C ALA A 23 -1.36 -24.98 -10.72
N LEU A 24 -0.79 -24.43 -11.80
CA LEU A 24 0.27 -23.44 -11.70
C LEU A 24 -0.34 -22.15 -11.11
N PRO A 25 0.25 -21.56 -10.05
CA PRO A 25 -0.24 -20.28 -9.55
C PRO A 25 0.05 -19.23 -10.62
N LEU A 26 -1.00 -18.63 -11.18
CA LEU A 26 -0.86 -17.40 -11.96
C LEU A 26 -0.46 -16.31 -10.97
N ALA A 27 0.74 -15.76 -11.10
CA ALA A 27 1.09 -14.55 -10.38
C ALA A 27 0.13 -13.43 -10.84
N ALA A 28 -0.74 -12.99 -9.94
CA ALA A 28 -1.57 -11.81 -10.19
C ALA A 28 -0.65 -10.59 -10.14
N PHE A 29 -0.35 -10.02 -11.30
CA PHE A 29 0.25 -8.69 -11.37
C PHE A 29 -0.84 -7.70 -10.94
N ALA A 30 -0.55 -6.88 -9.93
CA ALA A 30 -1.43 -5.78 -9.57
C ALA A 30 -1.55 -4.86 -10.80
N GLU A 31 -2.76 -4.67 -11.33
CA GLU A 31 -3.00 -3.67 -12.37
C GLU A 31 -2.66 -2.30 -11.81
N SER A 32 -1.77 -1.57 -12.48
CA SER A 32 -1.36 -0.24 -12.04
C SER A 32 -2.50 0.78 -12.18
N THR A 33 -2.80 1.52 -11.12
CA THR A 33 -3.80 2.61 -11.17
C THR A 33 -3.18 3.87 -11.79
N ALA A 34 -3.77 4.42 -12.85
CA ALA A 34 -3.22 5.60 -13.51
C ALA A 34 -3.41 6.91 -12.70
N SER A 35 -2.43 7.82 -12.75
CA SER A 35 -2.59 9.20 -12.28
C SER A 35 -2.87 10.16 -13.45
N PRO A 36 -3.68 11.22 -13.24
CA PRO A 36 -3.97 12.20 -14.28
C PRO A 36 -2.76 13.11 -14.57
N PRO A 37 -2.68 13.70 -15.78
CA PRO A 37 -1.61 14.63 -16.13
C PRO A 37 -1.52 15.81 -15.15
N GLY A 38 -0.29 16.12 -14.72
CA GLY A 38 -0.04 17.22 -13.81
C GLY A 38 -0.47 16.98 -12.37
N ALA A 39 -0.77 15.73 -11.99
CA ALA A 39 -0.92 15.35 -10.58
C ALA A 39 0.35 15.72 -9.80
N GLU A 40 0.17 16.38 -8.66
CA GLU A 40 1.27 16.82 -7.80
C GLU A 40 0.88 16.63 -6.35
N GLU A 41 1.70 15.92 -5.59
CA GLU A 41 1.62 15.84 -4.14
C GLU A 41 2.73 16.70 -3.52
N TYR A 42 2.43 17.37 -2.42
CA TYR A 42 3.37 18.30 -1.79
C TYR A 42 3.11 18.45 -0.30
N ILE A 43 4.17 18.75 0.45
CA ILE A 43 4.07 19.12 1.86
C ILE A 43 3.78 20.63 1.93
N ILE A 44 2.61 20.98 2.47
CA ILE A 44 2.22 22.38 2.72
C ILE A 44 2.99 22.91 3.93
N TRP A 45 3.13 22.09 4.96
CA TRP A 45 3.90 22.40 6.17
C TRP A 45 4.37 21.10 6.82
N PRO A 46 5.60 21.05 7.39
CA PRO A 46 6.59 22.12 7.48
C PRO A 46 7.26 22.44 6.12
N PRO A 47 7.79 23.66 5.93
CA PRO A 47 8.66 23.94 4.79
C PRO A 47 10.01 23.21 4.94
N ASP A 48 10.70 23.04 3.82
CA ASP A 48 12.09 22.54 3.84
C ASP A 48 13.00 23.48 4.65
N GLY A 49 13.88 22.89 5.45
CA GLY A 49 14.77 23.59 6.37
C GLY A 49 14.12 24.04 7.69
N ALA A 50 12.85 23.68 7.96
CA ALA A 50 12.18 24.11 9.19
C ALA A 50 12.89 23.62 10.46
N VAL A 51 12.87 24.48 11.49
CA VAL A 51 13.28 24.14 12.85
C VAL A 51 12.04 24.00 13.73
N ILE A 52 11.92 22.86 14.41
CA ILE A 52 10.75 22.47 15.21
C ILE A 52 11.19 22.29 16.66
N HIS A 53 10.53 22.96 17.59
CA HIS A 53 10.78 22.82 19.03
C HIS A 53 9.81 21.81 19.66
N GLY A 54 10.30 20.96 20.58
CA GLY A 54 9.47 20.07 21.39
C GLY A 54 9.00 18.79 20.70
N GLY A 55 9.48 18.51 19.49
CA GLY A 55 9.26 17.25 18.76
C GLY A 55 7.87 17.04 18.18
N LYS A 56 6.84 17.74 18.67
CA LYS A 56 5.45 17.62 18.19
C LYS A 56 5.17 18.64 17.10
N LEU A 57 4.76 18.15 15.93
CA LEU A 57 4.45 18.99 14.79
C LEU A 57 3.23 18.47 14.03
N TRP A 58 2.55 19.40 13.38
CA TRP A 58 1.65 19.07 12.28
C TRP A 58 2.44 18.67 11.01
N VAL A 59 1.82 17.90 10.15
CA VAL A 59 2.21 17.78 8.75
C VAL A 59 0.94 18.04 7.96
N ARG A 60 0.97 19.04 7.08
CA ARG A 60 -0.15 19.38 6.21
C ARG A 60 0.18 18.92 4.79
N MET A 61 -0.69 18.10 4.24
CA MET A 61 -0.48 17.37 2.99
C MET A 61 -1.35 18.00 1.92
N GLY A 62 -0.74 18.26 0.77
CA GLY A 62 -1.37 18.88 -0.38
C GLY A 62 -1.39 17.93 -1.56
N LEU A 63 -2.46 18.04 -2.35
CA LEU A 63 -2.63 17.33 -3.61
C LEU A 63 -3.24 18.28 -4.64
N ARG A 64 -2.74 18.23 -5.87
CA ARG A 64 -3.22 19.02 -7.00
C ARG A 64 -3.53 18.09 -8.18
N ASN A 65 -4.58 18.42 -8.93
CA ASN A 65 -5.07 17.67 -10.10
C ASN A 65 -5.48 16.21 -9.80
N MET A 66 -5.64 15.85 -8.53
CA MET A 66 -6.20 14.58 -8.04
C MET A 66 -7.03 14.83 -6.78
N GLY A 67 -7.89 13.88 -6.43
CA GLY A 67 -8.65 13.91 -5.19
C GLY A 67 -8.10 12.95 -4.12
N VAL A 68 -8.48 13.20 -2.87
CA VAL A 68 -8.20 12.30 -1.75
C VAL A 68 -9.44 11.43 -1.53
N CYS A 69 -9.25 10.11 -1.42
CA CYS A 69 -10.31 9.13 -1.19
C CYS A 69 -9.83 8.08 -0.17
N PRO A 70 -10.70 7.61 0.75
CA PRO A 70 -10.34 6.54 1.65
C PRO A 70 -9.86 5.28 0.94
N LYS A 71 -8.93 4.56 1.55
CA LYS A 71 -8.47 3.26 1.06
C LYS A 71 -9.63 2.27 0.91
N GLY A 72 -9.48 1.33 -0.02
CA GLY A 72 -10.51 0.34 -0.36
C GLY A 72 -11.70 0.90 -1.16
N ILE A 73 -11.77 2.21 -1.38
CA ILE A 73 -12.78 2.83 -2.23
C ILE A 73 -12.16 3.13 -3.60
N VAL A 74 -12.71 2.51 -4.63
CA VAL A 74 -12.31 2.79 -6.01
C VAL A 74 -13.06 4.01 -6.51
N PHE A 75 -12.34 5.11 -6.70
CA PHE A 75 -12.87 6.33 -7.30
C PHE A 75 -11.86 6.89 -8.33
N PRO A 76 -12.32 7.43 -9.47
CA PRO A 76 -11.40 7.92 -10.50
C PRO A 76 -10.50 9.06 -10.02
N ASN A 77 -9.22 9.01 -10.40
CA ASN A 77 -8.21 10.05 -10.12
C ASN A 77 -8.06 10.40 -8.63
N THR A 78 -8.17 9.40 -7.77
CA THR A 78 -7.99 9.56 -6.32
C THR A 78 -6.98 8.60 -5.73
N GLY A 79 -6.50 8.96 -4.54
CA GLY A 79 -5.68 8.12 -3.69
C GLY A 79 -5.73 8.60 -2.25
N HIS A 80 -4.78 8.16 -1.43
CA HIS A 80 -4.62 8.62 -0.07
C HIS A 80 -3.13 8.82 0.26
N HIS A 81 -2.87 9.68 1.24
CA HIS A 81 -1.52 10.10 1.57
C HIS A 81 -0.77 9.04 2.38
N HIS A 82 0.54 8.94 2.12
CA HIS A 82 1.50 8.26 2.97
C HIS A 82 2.64 9.23 3.30
N LEU A 83 3.03 9.30 4.57
CA LEU A 83 4.18 10.08 4.99
C LEU A 83 5.37 9.16 5.28
N LEU A 84 6.44 9.39 4.53
CA LEU A 84 7.74 8.77 4.70
C LEU A 84 8.58 9.63 5.65
N ILE A 85 9.13 9.01 6.67
CA ILE A 85 9.99 9.61 7.68
C ILE A 85 11.33 8.88 7.64
N ASP A 86 12.41 9.61 7.41
CA ASP A 86 13.79 9.09 7.42
C ASP A 86 14.02 7.84 6.55
N THR A 87 13.34 7.78 5.41
CA THR A 87 13.46 6.69 4.43
C THR A 87 13.42 7.24 3.00
N ASP A 88 13.86 6.42 2.05
CA ASP A 88 13.70 6.66 0.62
C ASP A 88 12.33 6.16 0.13
N LEU A 89 11.98 6.51 -1.11
CA LEU A 89 10.77 5.99 -1.73
C LEU A 89 10.83 4.44 -1.77
N PRO A 90 9.72 3.75 -1.45
CA PRO A 90 9.64 2.30 -1.58
C PRO A 90 9.61 1.89 -3.05
N ALA A 91 9.49 0.57 -3.30
CA ALA A 91 9.15 0.07 -4.63
C ALA A 91 7.83 0.69 -5.11
N LEU A 92 7.79 1.14 -6.38
CA LEU A 92 6.68 1.92 -6.93
C LEU A 92 5.60 1.07 -7.59
N ASP A 93 5.75 -0.25 -7.52
CA ASP A 93 4.89 -1.27 -8.10
C ASP A 93 4.40 -2.28 -7.05
N GLN A 94 4.63 -1.99 -5.76
CA GLN A 94 4.21 -2.79 -4.62
C GLN A 94 3.40 -1.94 -3.64
N GLU A 95 2.75 -2.58 -2.67
CA GLU A 95 2.12 -1.87 -1.56
C GLU A 95 3.15 -1.04 -0.78
N ILE A 96 2.80 0.21 -0.48
CA ILE A 96 3.59 1.07 0.40
C ILE A 96 3.61 0.46 1.80
N PRO A 97 4.80 0.25 2.41
CA PRO A 97 4.91 -0.30 3.75
C PRO A 97 4.09 0.50 4.77
N SER A 98 3.65 -0.17 5.84
CA SER A 98 2.93 0.46 6.97
C SER A 98 3.69 0.22 8.25
N ASP A 99 4.56 1.15 8.62
CA ASP A 99 5.44 1.02 9.78
C ASP A 99 5.78 2.40 10.37
N ARG A 100 6.79 2.46 11.24
CA ARG A 100 7.18 3.70 11.93
C ARG A 100 7.77 4.76 11.00
N ASN A 101 8.28 4.35 9.85
CA ASN A 101 8.86 5.21 8.83
C ASN A 101 7.88 5.49 7.69
N HIS A 102 6.75 4.78 7.63
CA HIS A 102 5.73 4.92 6.59
C HIS A 102 4.33 5.02 7.24
N LEU A 103 3.91 6.26 7.53
CA LEU A 103 2.63 6.51 8.17
C LEU A 103 1.51 6.58 7.13
N HIS A 104 0.42 5.85 7.37
CA HIS A 104 -0.71 5.73 6.46
C HIS A 104 -1.86 6.66 6.84
N PHE A 105 -2.37 7.42 5.88
CA PHE A 105 -3.53 8.30 6.04
C PHE A 105 -4.68 7.85 5.14
N GLY A 106 -5.06 6.59 5.33
CA GLY A 106 -6.04 5.89 4.50
C GLY A 106 -7.50 6.27 4.73
N ALA A 107 -7.83 7.11 5.71
CA ALA A 107 -9.19 7.64 5.86
C ALA A 107 -9.40 8.94 5.06
N GLY A 108 -8.38 9.39 4.34
CA GLY A 108 -8.40 10.61 3.54
C GLY A 108 -7.97 11.85 4.34
N GLU A 109 -7.15 11.67 5.38
CA GLU A 109 -6.62 12.76 6.18
C GLU A 109 -5.68 13.64 5.34
N THR A 110 -5.89 14.95 5.39
CA THR A 110 -5.04 15.96 4.72
C THR A 110 -4.03 16.61 5.66
N ASP A 111 -4.08 16.25 6.93
CA ASP A 111 -3.11 16.65 7.94
C ASP A 111 -3.00 15.61 9.05
N ALA A 112 -1.86 15.60 9.72
CA ALA A 112 -1.58 14.71 10.82
C ALA A 112 -0.69 15.38 11.86
N ARG A 113 -0.85 14.99 13.13
CA ARG A 113 0.09 15.36 14.18
C ARG A 113 1.06 14.20 14.39
N ILE A 114 2.35 14.47 14.24
CA ILE A 114 3.42 13.49 14.47
C ILE A 114 4.34 13.97 15.60
N GLU A 115 5.13 13.03 16.12
CA GLU A 115 6.16 13.31 17.13
C GLU A 115 7.48 12.69 16.67
N LEU A 116 8.51 13.53 16.64
CA LEU A 116 9.86 13.14 16.22
C LEU A 116 10.85 13.43 17.35
N PRO A 117 11.87 12.58 17.54
CA PRO A 117 12.92 12.85 18.50
C PRO A 117 13.76 14.07 18.07
N PRO A 118 14.54 14.68 18.98
CA PRO A 118 15.49 15.72 18.60
C PRO A 118 16.52 15.19 17.59
N GLY A 119 16.75 15.93 16.51
CA GLY A 119 17.62 15.50 15.41
C GLY A 119 17.25 16.09 14.06
N LYS A 120 18.01 15.70 13.03
CA LYS A 120 17.70 16.01 11.63
C LYS A 120 16.82 14.89 11.07
N HIS A 121 15.72 15.25 10.44
CA HIS A 121 14.77 14.31 9.84
C HIS A 121 14.48 14.66 8.39
N THR A 122 14.15 13.66 7.58
CA THR A 122 13.59 13.87 6.24
C THR A 122 12.13 13.46 6.19
N LEU A 123 11.31 14.26 5.51
CA LEU A 123 9.90 13.97 5.27
C LEU A 123 9.64 13.95 3.77
N GLN A 124 8.83 13.00 3.32
CA GLN A 124 8.36 12.93 1.94
C GLN A 124 6.96 12.32 1.90
N LEU A 125 6.11 12.77 0.98
CA LEU A 125 4.82 12.15 0.75
C LEU A 125 4.87 11.27 -0.49
N ILE A 126 4.08 10.19 -0.50
CA ILE A 126 3.73 9.42 -1.68
C ILE A 126 2.24 9.08 -1.64
N LEU A 127 1.58 9.17 -2.79
CA LEU A 127 0.17 8.87 -2.91
C LEU A 127 -0.01 7.38 -3.27
N GLY A 128 -0.79 6.68 -2.45
CA GLY A 128 -1.24 5.31 -2.72
C GLY A 128 -2.65 5.30 -3.32
N ASP A 129 -2.91 4.33 -4.19
CA ASP A 129 -4.26 4.05 -4.69
C ASP A 129 -5.13 3.35 -3.63
N HIS A 130 -6.29 2.82 -4.03
CA HIS A 130 -7.20 2.11 -3.13
C HIS A 130 -6.59 0.88 -2.43
N ASN A 131 -5.51 0.30 -2.97
CA ASN A 131 -4.77 -0.84 -2.41
C ASN A 131 -3.42 -0.44 -1.80
N HIS A 132 -3.14 0.86 -1.62
CA HIS A 132 -1.86 1.40 -1.14
C HIS A 132 -0.69 1.19 -2.12
N VAL A 133 -0.97 0.91 -3.39
CA VAL A 133 0.07 0.82 -4.43
C VAL A 133 0.23 2.21 -5.06
N PRO A 134 1.44 2.72 -5.29
CA PRO A 134 1.61 3.99 -5.98
C PRO A 134 0.96 4.00 -7.37
N HIS A 135 0.40 5.14 -7.78
CA HIS A 135 -0.14 5.31 -9.12
C HIS A 135 0.94 5.22 -10.21
N THR A 136 0.52 5.11 -11.47
CA THR A 136 1.41 5.16 -12.65
C THR A 136 0.99 6.31 -13.59
N PRO A 137 1.82 7.35 -13.79
CA PRO A 137 3.09 7.61 -13.11
C PRO A 137 2.89 7.85 -11.59
N PRO A 138 3.93 7.60 -10.79
CA PRO A 138 3.87 7.80 -9.33
C PRO A 138 3.71 9.28 -8.99
N VAL A 139 2.94 9.56 -7.95
CA VAL A 139 2.71 10.91 -7.43
C VAL A 139 3.31 10.97 -6.02
N TYR A 140 4.36 11.75 -5.86
CA TYR A 140 5.05 11.94 -4.58
C TYR A 140 5.57 13.38 -4.47
N SER A 141 5.80 13.85 -3.24
CA SER A 141 6.36 15.16 -3.00
C SER A 141 7.87 15.22 -3.18
N LYS A 142 8.41 16.43 -3.25
CA LYS A 142 9.82 16.64 -2.92
C LYS A 142 10.10 16.14 -1.51
N LYS A 143 11.28 15.54 -1.31
CA LYS A 143 11.81 15.25 0.02
C LYS A 143 12.27 16.56 0.66
N ILE A 144 11.79 16.83 1.88
CA ILE A 144 12.21 17.96 2.69
C ILE A 144 13.05 17.48 3.87
N THR A 145 13.84 18.38 4.42
CA THR A 145 14.64 18.19 5.63
C THR A 145 14.13 19.13 6.71
N ILE A 146 13.96 18.64 7.93
CA ILE A 146 13.69 19.48 9.11
C ILE A 146 14.67 19.18 10.23
N THR A 147 14.79 20.10 11.18
CA THR A 147 15.57 19.92 12.40
C THR A 147 14.67 20.05 13.63
N VAL A 148 14.62 19.02 14.45
CA VAL A 148 13.89 19.01 15.71
C VAL A 148 14.87 19.33 16.84
N GLN A 149 14.56 20.37 17.62
CA GLN A 149 15.30 20.76 18.81
C GLN A 149 14.58 20.33 20.08
N LYS A 150 15.36 20.11 21.13
CA LYS A 150 14.82 20.05 22.49
C LYS A 150 14.27 21.43 22.85
N ASP A 151 13.21 21.44 23.64
CA ASP A 151 12.71 22.67 24.27
C ASP A 151 13.74 23.24 25.26
#